data_AF-A0A5K0WIC4-F1
#
_entry.id   AF-A0A5K0WIC4-F1
#
_cell.length_a   1.000
_cell.length_b   1.000
_cell.length_c   1.000
_cell.angle_alpha   90.00
_cell.angle_beta   90.00
_cell.angle_gamma   90.00
#
_symmetry.space_group_name_H-M   'P 1'
#
loop_
_entity.id
_entity.type
_entity.pdbx_description
1 polymer ?
#
loop_
_entity_poly.entity_id
_entity_poly.type
_entity_poly.pdbx_seq_one_letter_code
_entity_poly.pdbx_strand_id
1 'polypeptide(L)' 'TVVRVLLKDVFIPYVNTRLSRGFPLPVIHGFALTNSDISLGDSNAVICTDLASAPNNSTSAKIISSLMKQRVL' A
#
# COMPACT_ATOMS: atom_id res chain seq x y z
N THR A 1 -21.93 -16.88 -24.05
CA THR A 1 -20.55 -17.22 -24.47
C THR A 1 -19.66 -16.00 -24.59
N VAL A 2 -20.13 -14.90 -25.19
CA VAL A 2 -19.38 -13.64 -25.38
C VAL A 2 -18.96 -12.94 -24.08
N VAL A 3 -19.85 -12.85 -23.08
CA VAL A 3 -19.54 -12.19 -21.79
C VAL A 3 -18.34 -12.84 -21.08
N ARG A 4 -18.21 -14.17 -21.14
CA ARG A 4 -17.08 -14.91 -20.55
C ARG A 4 -15.76 -14.56 -21.22
N VAL A 5 -15.77 -14.43 -22.55
CA VAL A 5 -14.59 -14.08 -23.35
C VAL A 5 -14.16 -12.65 -23.04
N LEU A 6 -15.10 -11.69 -23.03
CA LEU A 6 -14.80 -10.31 -22.65
C LEU A 6 -14.25 -10.20 -21.23
N LEU A 7 -14.81 -10.94 -20.28
CA LEU A 7 -14.32 -10.92 -18.91
C LEU A 7 -12.89 -11.46 -18.81
N LYS A 8 -12.62 -12.61 -19.47
CA LYS A 8 -11.31 -13.28 -19.40
C LYS A 8 -10.22 -12.57 -20.19
N ASP A 9 -10.51 -12.16 -21.41
CA ASP A 9 -9.50 -11.74 -22.37
C ASP A 9 -9.31 -10.23 -22.41
N VAL A 10 -10.29 -9.48 -21.88
CA VAL A 10 -10.24 -8.01 -21.86
C VAL A 10 -10.25 -7.48 -20.43
N PHE A 11 -11.27 -7.84 -19.65
CA PHE A 11 -11.50 -7.19 -18.36
C PHE A 11 -10.46 -7.56 -17.30
N ILE A 12 -10.19 -8.85 -17.10
CA ILE A 12 -9.18 -9.35 -16.16
C ILE A 12 -7.78 -8.79 -16.47
N PRO A 13 -7.22 -8.92 -17.70
CA PRO A 13 -5.89 -8.40 -17.98
C PRO A 13 -5.81 -6.88 -17.88
N TYR A 14 -6.89 -6.17 -18.24
CA TYR A 14 -6.95 -4.71 -18.10
C TYR A 14 -6.89 -4.26 -16.63
N VAL A 15 -7.70 -4.88 -15.77
CA VAL A 15 -7.70 -4.58 -14.33
C VAL A 15 -6.35 -4.97 -13.71
N ASN A 16 -5.80 -6.12 -14.06
CA ASN A 16 -4.47 -6.54 -13.58
C ASN A 16 -3.36 -5.56 -13.99
N THR A 17 -3.42 -5.02 -15.21
CA THR A 17 -2.45 -4.01 -15.68
C THR A 17 -2.56 -2.72 -14.85
N ARG A 18 -3.78 -2.30 -14.52
CA ARG A 18 -4.00 -1.14 -13.64
C ARG A 18 -3.54 -1.40 -12.20
N LEU A 19 -3.83 -2.58 -11.66
CA LEU A 19 -3.40 -2.98 -10.31
C LEU A 19 -1.86 -3.11 -10.21
N SER A 20 -1.21 -3.62 -11.25
CA SER A 20 0.25 -3.74 -11.31
C SER A 20 0.97 -2.39 -11.33
N ARG A 21 0.35 -1.33 -11.85
CA ARG A 21 0.89 0.04 -11.73
C ARG A 21 0.88 0.54 -10.28
N GLY A 22 0.08 -0.11 -9.43
CA GLY A 22 -0.12 0.29 -8.04
C GLY A 22 -0.93 1.57 -7.91
N PHE A 23 -1.08 2.01 -6.67
CA PHE A 23 -1.62 3.31 -6.34
C PHE A 23 -0.48 4.15 -5.76
N PRO A 24 -0.28 5.40 -6.19
CA PRO A 24 0.72 6.26 -5.56
C PRO A 24 0.23 6.58 -4.14
N LEU A 25 0.79 5.90 -3.14
CA LEU A 25 0.57 6.28 -1.75
C LEU A 25 1.12 7.70 -1.54
N PRO A 26 0.47 8.57 -0.74
CA PRO A 26 1.02 9.87 -0.39
C PRO A 26 2.40 9.68 0.24
N VAL A 27 3.42 10.03 -0.53
CA VAL A 27 4.82 9.64 -0.32
C VAL A 27 5.39 10.36 0.88
N ILE A 28 5.61 9.63 1.98
CA ILE A 28 6.56 10.05 3.02
C ILE A 28 7.95 9.73 2.47
N HIS A 29 8.64 10.76 1.98
CA HIS A 29 9.97 10.62 1.41
C HIS A 29 10.94 10.06 2.47
N GLY A 30 11.77 9.07 2.11
CA GLY A 30 12.78 8.48 3.00
C GLY A 30 12.39 7.16 3.68
N PHE A 31 11.22 6.59 3.37
CA PHE A 31 10.77 5.31 3.93
C PHE A 31 10.48 4.29 2.84
N ALA A 32 10.96 3.07 3.04
CA ALA A 32 10.58 1.91 2.26
C ALA A 32 9.52 1.12 3.05
N LEU A 33 8.38 0.86 2.42
CA LEU A 33 7.36 -0.02 2.98
C LEU A 33 7.85 -1.46 2.77
N THR A 34 8.04 -2.18 3.87
CA THR A 34 8.45 -3.58 3.88
C THR A 34 7.40 -4.41 4.58
N ASN A 35 7.26 -5.68 4.21
CA ASN A 35 6.36 -6.62 4.90
C ASN A 35 4.92 -6.08 5.07
N SER A 36 4.24 -5.84 3.95
CA SER A 36 2.87 -5.31 3.94
C SER A 36 1.83 -6.41 4.06
N ASP A 37 0.97 -6.34 5.06
CA ASP A 37 -0.26 -7.11 5.19
C ASP A 37 -1.47 -6.26 4.77
N ILE A 38 -2.41 -6.88 4.08
CA ILE A 38 -3.65 -6.23 3.63
C ILE A 38 -4.81 -6.97 4.26
N SER A 39 -5.42 -6.34 5.25
CA SER A 39 -6.59 -6.85 5.95
C SER A 39 -7.85 -6.15 5.41
N LEU A 40 -8.74 -6.93 4.80
CA LEU A 40 -10.01 -6.45 4.28
C LEU A 40 -11.11 -6.65 5.33
N GLY A 41 -11.73 -5.57 5.78
CA GLY A 41 -12.97 -5.59 6.55
C GLY A 41 -14.20 -5.34 5.66
N ASP A 42 -15.38 -5.30 6.28
CA ASP A 42 -16.66 -5.21 5.55
C ASP A 42 -16.83 -3.93 4.72
N SER A 43 -16.16 -2.84 5.12
CA SER A 43 -16.22 -1.55 4.41
C SER A 43 -14.88 -0.82 4.34
N ASN A 44 -13.80 -1.43 4.83
CA ASN A 44 -12.49 -0.81 4.94
C ASN A 44 -11.40 -1.79 4.52
N ALA A 45 -10.43 -1.29 3.77
CA ALA A 45 -9.18 -1.99 3.54
C ALA A 45 -8.12 -1.36 4.45
N VAL A 46 -7.57 -2.15 5.37
CA VAL A 46 -6.48 -1.73 6.24
C VAL A 46 -5.20 -2.30 5.67
N ILE A 47 -4.24 -1.43 5.39
CA ILE A 47 -2.91 -1.81 4.92
C ILE A 47 -1.96 -1.60 6.11
N CYS A 48 -1.43 -2.69 6.64
CA CYS A 48 -0.44 -2.71 7.71
C CYS A 48 0.93 -2.95 7.08
N THR A 49 1.88 -2.05 7.27
CA THR A 49 3.20 -2.13 6.63
C THR A 49 4.29 -1.73 7.60
N ASP A 50 5.38 -2.48 7.62
CA ASP A 50 6.56 -2.09 8.38
C ASP A 50 7.32 -0.98 7.63
N LEU A 51 7.73 0.06 8.35
CA LEU A 51 8.48 1.18 7.81
C LEU A 51 9.97 0.94 8.02
N ALA A 52 10.70 0.65 6.93
CA ALA A 52 12.15 0.64 6.95
C ALA A 52 12.67 2.04 6.58
N SER A 53 13.49 2.63 7.46
CA SER A 53 14.18 3.88 7.15
C SER A 53 15.16 3.64 6.01
N ALA A 54 15.03 4.38 4.91
CA ALA A 54 16.10 4.43 3.92
C ALA A 54 17.36 4.98 4.60
N PRO A 55 18.57 4.55 4.19
CA PRO A 55 19.82 4.80 4.91
C PRO A 55 20.32 6.27 4.85
N ASN A 56 19.44 7.26 4.77
CA ASN A 56 19.80 8.68 4.79
C ASN A 56 19.02 9.48 5.86
N ASN A 57 19.63 9.53 7.04
CA ASN A 57 19.27 10.29 8.24
C ASN A 57 18.39 9.54 9.26
N SER A 58 19.01 9.26 10.40
CA SER A 58 18.49 8.55 11.57
C SER A 58 17.53 9.38 12.43
N THR A 59 17.23 10.61 12.04
CA THR A 59 16.42 11.59 12.79
C THR A 59 14.95 11.56 12.41
N SER A 60 14.62 11.23 11.16
CA SER A 60 13.22 11.24 10.67
C SER A 60 12.40 10.03 11.17
N ALA A 61 13.03 8.86 11.33
CA ALA A 61 12.38 7.64 11.83
C ALA A 61 11.94 7.74 13.31
N LYS A 62 12.62 8.55 14.13
CA LYS A 62 12.25 8.79 15.53
C LYS A 62 10.98 9.64 15.66
N ILE A 63 10.78 10.60 14.77
CA ILE A 63 9.61 11.49 14.79
C ILE A 63 8.35 10.73 14.36
N ILE A 64 8.45 9.83 13.37
CA ILE A 64 7.29 9.04 12.90
C ILE A 64 6.88 7.96 13.91
N SER A 65 7.83 7.29 14.57
CA SER A 65 7.50 6.37 15.66
C SER A 65 6.87 7.09 16.87
N SER A 66 7.29 8.34 17.14
CA SER A 66 6.65 9.20 18.15
C SER A 66 5.25 9.63 17.72
N LEU A 67 5.04 10.01 16.46
CA LEU A 67 3.73 10.46 15.94
C LEU A 67 2.72 9.31 15.77
N MET A 68 3.16 8.11 15.36
CA MET A 68 2.29 6.93 15.34
C MET A 68 1.90 6.48 16.76
N LYS A 69 2.80 6.57 17.74
CA LYS A 69 2.44 6.34 19.15
C LYS A 69 1.45 7.38 19.68
N GLN A 70 1.55 8.62 19.22
CA GLN A 70 0.74 9.73 19.73
C GLN A 70 -0.64 9.83 19.09
N ARG A 71 -0.90 9.14 17.98
CA ARG A 71 -2.21 9.08 17.32
C ARG A 71 -3.13 7.95 17.83
N VAL A 72 -2.67 7.17 18.83
CA VAL A 72 -3.42 6.07 19.48
C VAL A 72 -3.87 6.45 20.91
N LEU A 73 -3.84 7.74 21.26
CA LEU A 73 -4.47 8.28 22.48
C LEU A 73 -5.60 9.24 22.10
#